data_AF-A0A1I0ARZ1-F1
#
_entry.id   AF-A0A1I0ARZ1-F1
#
_cell.length_a   1.000
_cell.length_b   1.000
_cell.length_c   1.000
_cell.angle_alpha   90.00
_cell.angle_beta   90.00
_cell.angle_gamma   90.00
#
_symmetry.space_group_name_H-M   'P 1'
#
loop_
_entity.id
_entity.type
_entity.pdbx_description
1 polymer ?
#
loop_
_entity_poly.entity_id
_entity_poly.type
_entity_poly.pdbx_seq_one_letter_code
_entity_poly.pdbx_strand_id
1 'polypeptide(L)'
;MDDFYEALTDTIGVLEKSAEQKNAQIRDLNSQISSKDAQMNTLQEQLDESLKLQNSIVVLGMKLDKNVYSVTMYLLIAGVLVLAGFVFLLYKRSLSVTHRTKKDYEELKAEYETHKKNALERYTKMNMELHQTRLELKKGSIKS
;
A
#
# COMPACT_ATOMS: atom_id res chain seq x y z
N MET A 1 50.70 60.48 -62.88
CA MET A 1 50.55 59.04 -63.24
C MET A 1 50.79 58.18 -62.02
N ASP A 2 51.83 58.45 -61.20
CA ASP A 2 52.09 57.73 -59.94
C ASP A 2 50.95 57.81 -58.91
N ASP A 3 50.36 58.99 -58.68
CA ASP A 3 49.26 59.18 -57.70
C ASP A 3 48.04 58.27 -57.95
N PHE A 4 47.79 57.90 -59.21
CA PHE A 4 46.68 57.02 -59.57
C PHE A 4 46.98 55.55 -59.24
N TYR A 5 48.22 55.10 -59.48
CA TYR A 5 48.64 53.75 -59.11
C TYR A 5 48.72 53.61 -57.59
N GLU A 6 49.18 54.64 -56.88
CA GLU A 6 49.23 54.68 -55.43
C GLU A 6 47.81 54.56 -54.82
N ALA A 7 46.85 55.35 -55.31
CA ALA A 7 45.46 55.27 -54.87
C ALA A 7 44.79 53.92 -55.16
N LEU A 8 45.12 53.28 -56.29
CA LEU A 8 44.65 51.93 -56.61
C LEU A 8 45.23 50.88 -55.66
N THR A 9 46.53 50.94 -55.39
CA THR A 9 47.18 50.00 -54.46
C THR A 9 46.71 50.19 -53.03
N ASP A 10 46.44 51.42 -52.60
CA ASP A 10 45.89 51.72 -51.28
C ASP A 10 44.46 51.17 -51.15
N THR A 11 43.62 51.38 -52.17
CA THR A 11 42.25 50.84 -52.20
C THR A 11 42.24 49.30 -52.15
N ILE A 12 43.14 48.64 -52.89
CA ILE A 12 43.28 47.18 -52.86
C ILE A 12 43.74 46.70 -51.48
N GLY A 13 44.72 47.37 -50.87
CA GLY A 13 45.22 47.03 -49.53
C GLY A 13 44.17 47.23 -48.44
N VAL A 14 43.31 48.25 -48.55
CA VAL A 14 42.16 48.45 -47.66
C VAL A 14 41.12 47.33 -47.84
N LEU A 15 40.86 46.92 -49.08
CA LEU A 15 39.91 45.84 -49.38
C LEU A 15 40.42 44.49 -48.83
N GLU A 16 41.71 44.21 -49.00
CA GLU A 16 42.37 43.00 -48.50
C GLU A 16 42.34 42.93 -46.97
N LYS A 17 42.69 44.03 -46.28
CA LYS A 17 42.54 44.13 -44.81
C LYS A 17 41.09 43.92 -44.37
N SER A 18 40.11 44.45 -45.09
CA SER A 18 38.69 44.26 -44.77
C SER A 18 38.26 42.80 -44.96
N ALA A 19 38.75 42.13 -45.99
CA ALA A 19 38.52 40.71 -46.23
C ALA A 19 39.14 39.83 -45.14
N GLU A 20 40.37 40.14 -44.71
CA GLU A 20 41.02 39.46 -43.58
C GLU A 20 40.25 39.64 -42.26
N GLN A 21 39.81 40.87 -41.96
CA GLN A 21 39.01 41.17 -40.77
C GLN A 21 37.67 40.41 -40.77
N LYS A 22 36.96 40.38 -41.90
CA LYS A 22 35.73 39.60 -42.03
C LYS A 22 35.98 38.11 -41.88
N ASN A 23 37.05 37.57 -42.47
CA ASN A 23 37.41 36.16 -42.30
C ASN A 23 37.76 35.82 -40.84
N ALA A 24 38.45 36.72 -40.12
CA ALA A 24 38.70 36.57 -38.70
C ALA A 24 37.40 36.56 -37.88
N GLN A 25 36.46 37.46 -38.18
CA GLN A 25 35.13 37.47 -37.54
C GLN A 25 34.33 36.19 -37.83
N ILE A 26 34.38 35.67 -39.05
CA ILE A 26 33.69 34.41 -39.41
C ILE A 26 34.27 33.24 -38.63
N ARG A 27 35.61 33.17 -38.46
CA ARG A 27 36.24 32.12 -37.64
C ARG A 27 35.84 32.24 -36.17
N ASP A 28 35.81 33.45 -35.63
CA ASP A 28 35.41 33.70 -34.24
C ASP A 28 33.93 33.31 -34.02
N LEU A 29 33.03 33.73 -34.91
CA LEU A 29 31.61 33.35 -34.86
C LEU A 29 31.42 31.83 -34.95
N ASN A 30 32.14 31.14 -35.85
CA ASN A 30 32.07 29.68 -35.96
C ASN A 30 32.57 28.98 -34.69
N SER A 31 33.60 29.53 -34.04
CA SER A 31 34.10 29.04 -32.75
C SER A 31 33.05 29.22 -31.65
N GLN A 32 32.41 30.39 -31.59
CA GLN A 32 31.33 30.67 -30.65
C GLN A 32 30.11 29.78 -30.87
N ILE A 33 29.71 29.54 -32.12
CA ILE A 33 28.63 28.61 -32.48
C ILE A 33 28.98 27.20 -32.01
N SER A 34 30.17 26.71 -32.33
CA SER A 34 30.62 25.37 -31.92
C SER A 34 30.65 25.23 -30.38
N SER A 35 31.09 26.27 -29.68
CA SER A 35 31.09 26.31 -28.21
C SER A 35 29.67 26.32 -27.64
N LYS A 36 28.76 27.10 -28.23
CA LYS A 36 27.35 27.14 -27.82
C LYS A 36 26.64 25.83 -28.11
N ASP A 37 26.89 25.18 -29.24
CA ASP A 37 26.34 23.86 -29.56
C ASP A 37 26.84 22.80 -28.58
N ALA A 38 28.14 22.83 -28.24
CA ALA A 38 28.69 21.95 -27.22
C ALA A 38 28.03 22.18 -25.85
N GLN A 39 27.82 23.43 -25.45
CA GLN A 39 27.10 23.78 -24.23
C GLN A 39 25.62 23.35 -24.28
N MET A 40 24.96 23.49 -25.43
CA MET A 40 23.57 23.07 -25.59
C MET A 40 23.45 21.56 -25.41
N ASN A 41 24.36 20.78 -26.02
CA ASN A 41 24.41 19.33 -25.90
C ASN A 41 24.67 18.90 -24.46
N THR A 42 25.64 19.52 -23.78
CA THR A 42 25.94 19.18 -22.37
C THR A 42 24.77 19.54 -21.44
N LEU A 43 24.08 20.65 -21.70
CA LEU A 43 22.93 21.05 -20.91
C LEU A 43 21.74 20.10 -21.15
N GLN A 44 21.54 19.64 -22.38
CA GLN A 44 20.53 18.65 -22.74
C GLN A 44 20.79 17.32 -22.02
N GLU A 45 22.05 16.85 -22.02
CA GLU A 45 22.47 15.64 -21.29
C GLU A 45 22.25 15.79 -19.77
N GLN A 46 22.62 16.93 -19.19
CA GLN A 46 22.39 17.21 -17.77
C GLN A 46 20.91 17.30 -17.41
N LEU A 47 20.06 17.78 -18.33
CA LEU A 47 18.62 17.87 -18.13
C LEU A 47 18.00 16.46 -18.16
N ASP A 48 18.42 15.61 -19.10
CA ASP A 48 18.03 14.20 -19.15
C ASP A 48 18.50 13.41 -17.92
N GLU A 49 19.73 13.65 -17.47
CA GLU A 49 20.27 13.04 -16.26
C GLU A 49 19.52 13.52 -15.01
N SER A 50 19.21 14.81 -14.92
CA SER A 50 18.42 15.38 -13.83
C SER A 50 16.99 14.86 -13.83
N LEU A 51 16.36 14.66 -14.99
CA LEU A 51 15.04 14.04 -15.11
C LEU A 51 15.06 12.59 -14.63
N LYS A 52 16.11 11.82 -14.97
CA LYS A 52 16.30 10.46 -14.46
C LYS A 52 16.51 10.44 -12.94
N LEU A 53 17.30 11.38 -12.42
CA LEU A 53 17.60 11.45 -10.99
C LEU A 53 16.40 11.92 -10.17
N GLN A 54 15.69 12.95 -10.62
CA GLN A 54 14.52 13.52 -9.94
C GLN A 54 13.32 12.56 -9.95
N ASN A 55 13.21 11.72 -10.97
CA ASN A 55 12.19 10.68 -11.03
C ASN A 55 12.57 9.43 -10.22
N SER A 56 13.81 9.24 -9.78
CA SER A 56 14.19 8.07 -8.98
C SER A 56 14.26 8.38 -7.49
N ILE A 57 13.42 7.74 -6.68
CA ILE A 57 13.59 7.71 -5.22
C ILE A 57 14.21 6.35 -4.89
N VAL A 58 15.32 6.35 -4.15
CA VAL A 58 15.95 5.11 -3.68
C VAL A 58 15.15 4.58 -2.49
N VAL A 59 14.43 3.49 -2.68
CA VAL A 59 13.70 2.80 -1.61
C VAL A 59 14.21 1.36 -1.58
N LEU A 60 14.72 0.92 -0.43
CA LEU A 60 15.33 -0.41 -0.25
C LEU A 60 16.48 -0.73 -1.22
N GLY A 61 17.30 0.27 -1.57
CA GLY A 61 18.47 0.10 -2.45
C GLY A 61 18.15 -0.01 -3.95
N MET A 62 16.88 -0.01 -4.34
CA MET A 62 16.44 0.03 -5.74
C MET A 62 15.93 1.43 -6.10
N LYS A 63 16.32 1.92 -7.28
CA LYS A 63 15.80 3.17 -7.86
C LYS A 63 14.38 2.91 -8.37
N LEU A 64 13.38 3.44 -7.69
CA LEU A 64 11.98 3.35 -8.11
C LEU A 64 11.52 4.70 -8.65
N ASP A 65 10.80 4.66 -9.77
CA ASP A 65 10.18 5.84 -10.34
C ASP A 65 9.19 6.46 -9.34
N LYS A 66 9.19 7.79 -9.21
CA LYS A 66 8.37 8.56 -8.27
C LYS A 66 6.87 8.26 -8.43
N ASN A 67 6.43 8.04 -9.67
CA ASN A 67 5.05 7.64 -9.96
C ASN A 67 4.75 6.21 -9.48
N VAL A 68 5.67 5.28 -9.71
CA VAL A 68 5.55 3.89 -9.25
C VAL A 68 5.55 3.83 -7.72
N TYR A 69 6.37 4.65 -7.05
CA TYR A 69 6.38 4.77 -5.59
C TYR A 69 5.03 5.28 -5.05
N SER A 70 4.53 6.39 -5.59
CA SER A 70 3.24 6.94 -5.13
C SER A 70 2.10 5.94 -5.33
N VAL A 71 2.03 5.29 -6.49
CA VAL A 71 1.00 4.27 -6.76
C VAL A 71 1.14 3.07 -5.83
N THR A 72 2.35 2.51 -5.67
CA THR A 72 2.57 1.35 -4.79
C THR A 72 2.32 1.67 -3.32
N MET A 73 2.64 2.88 -2.85
CA MET A 73 2.35 3.32 -1.48
C MET A 73 0.83 3.41 -1.23
N TYR A 74 0.08 4.05 -2.14
CA TYR A 74 -1.38 4.09 -2.01
C TYR A 74 -2.01 2.69 -2.09
N LEU A 75 -1.46 1.81 -2.94
CA LEU A 75 -1.90 0.41 -3.04
C LEU A 75 -1.65 -0.35 -1.74
N LEU A 76 -0.49 -0.15 -1.09
CA LEU A 76 -0.17 -0.74 0.21
C LEU A 76 -1.14 -0.25 1.30
N ILE A 77 -1.37 1.06 1.37
CA ILE A 77 -2.31 1.65 2.33
C ILE A 77 -3.71 1.09 2.11
N ALA A 78 -4.18 1.06 0.86
CA ALA A 78 -5.48 0.49 0.51
C ALA A 78 -5.59 -0.99 0.87
N GLY A 79 -4.54 -1.78 0.59
CA GLY A 79 -4.49 -3.20 0.94
C GLY A 79 -4.60 -3.45 2.45
N VAL A 80 -3.89 -2.66 3.26
CA VAL A 80 -3.98 -2.74 4.72
C VAL A 80 -5.37 -2.34 5.22
N LEU A 81 -5.98 -1.29 4.65
CA LEU A 81 -7.34 -0.88 5.02
C LEU A 81 -8.39 -1.95 4.69
N VAL A 82 -8.27 -2.60 3.53
CA VAL A 82 -9.16 -3.70 3.14
C VAL A 82 -8.98 -4.90 4.07
N LEU A 83 -7.74 -5.28 4.40
CA LEU A 83 -7.46 -6.35 5.36
C LEU A 83 -8.02 -6.02 6.75
N ALA A 84 -7.82 -4.79 7.24
CA ALA A 84 -8.36 -4.36 8.52
C ALA A 84 -9.89 -4.40 8.53
N GLY A 85 -10.55 -3.95 7.46
CA GLY A 85 -12.00 -4.04 7.30
C GLY A 85 -12.49 -5.50 7.27
N PHE A 86 -11.78 -6.38 6.55
CA PHE A 86 -12.09 -7.80 6.50
C PHE A 86 -11.99 -8.47 7.87
N VAL A 87 -10.90 -8.21 8.60
CA VAL A 87 -10.69 -8.70 9.97
C VAL A 87 -11.77 -8.14 10.90
N PHE A 88 -12.15 -6.87 10.77
CA PHE A 88 -13.22 -6.26 11.58
C PHE A 88 -14.58 -6.93 11.34
N LEU A 89 -14.93 -7.22 10.08
CA LEU A 89 -16.17 -7.94 9.75
C LEU A 89 -16.15 -9.37 10.28
N LEU A 90 -15.02 -10.07 10.14
CA LEU A 90 -14.81 -11.38 10.73
C LEU A 90 -14.92 -11.34 12.25
N TYR A 91 -14.36 -10.33 12.89
CA TYR A 91 -14.42 -10.15 14.34
C TYR A 91 -15.84 -9.88 14.81
N LYS A 92 -16.59 -9.01 14.12
CA LYS A 92 -18.01 -8.74 14.43
C LYS A 92 -18.87 -10.00 14.26
N ARG A 93 -18.65 -10.77 13.19
CA ARG A 93 -19.33 -12.05 12.97
C ARG A 93 -18.94 -13.07 14.04
N SER A 94 -17.66 -13.20 14.35
CA SER A 94 -17.14 -14.12 15.37
C SER A 94 -17.63 -13.77 16.77
N LEU A 95 -17.71 -12.48 17.12
CA LEU A 95 -18.25 -12.01 18.39
C LEU A 95 -19.75 -12.31 18.51
N SER A 96 -20.50 -12.09 17.43
CA SER A 96 -21.93 -12.44 17.38
C SER A 96 -22.16 -13.95 17.51
N VAL A 97 -21.37 -14.76 16.80
CA VAL A 97 -21.41 -16.22 16.89
C VAL A 97 -21.05 -16.69 18.30
N THR A 98 -20.00 -16.15 18.91
CA THR A 98 -19.57 -16.51 20.27
C THR A 98 -20.63 -16.15 21.30
N HIS A 99 -21.27 -14.98 21.19
CA HIS A 99 -22.35 -14.58 22.08
C HIS A 99 -23.58 -15.48 21.92
N ARG A 100 -23.91 -15.87 20.68
CA ARG A 100 -25.04 -16.77 20.40
C ARG A 100 -24.78 -18.17 20.95
N THR A 101 -23.60 -18.75 20.69
CA THR A 101 -23.20 -20.05 21.25
C THR A 101 -23.19 -20.03 22.78
N LYS A 102 -22.76 -18.94 23.42
CA LYS A 102 -22.80 -18.81 24.89
C LYS A 102 -24.24 -18.81 25.41
N LYS A 103 -25.14 -18.08 24.75
CA LYS A 103 -26.57 -18.06 25.10
C LYS A 103 -27.21 -19.43 24.92
N ASP A 104 -26.97 -20.07 23.77
CA ASP A 104 -27.49 -21.40 23.45
C ASP A 104 -26.97 -22.45 24.48
N TYR A 105 -25.72 -22.31 24.93
CA TYR A 105 -25.15 -23.15 25.98
C TYR A 105 -25.79 -22.91 27.36
N GLU A 106 -26.06 -21.65 27.73
CA GLU A 106 -26.75 -21.33 28.99
C GLU A 106 -28.19 -21.86 29.00
N GLU A 107 -28.91 -21.76 27.88
CA GLU A 107 -30.26 -22.29 27.73
C GLU A 107 -30.28 -23.82 27.82
N LEU A 108 -29.38 -24.50 27.11
CA LEU A 108 -29.24 -25.96 27.19
C LEU A 108 -28.88 -26.44 28.60
N LYS A 109 -28.01 -25.70 29.30
CA LYS A 109 -27.65 -26.02 30.69
C LYS A 109 -28.83 -25.87 31.64
N ALA A 110 -29.63 -24.82 31.48
CA ALA A 110 -30.84 -24.61 32.28
C ALA A 110 -31.89 -25.70 32.04
N GLU A 111 -32.08 -26.09 30.78
CA GLU A 111 -32.96 -27.20 30.41
C GLU A 111 -32.46 -28.53 31.00
N TYR A 112 -31.15 -28.80 30.94
CA TYR A 112 -30.55 -29.99 31.52
C TYR A 112 -30.71 -30.06 33.05
N GLU A 113 -30.45 -28.97 33.77
CA GLU A 113 -30.66 -28.92 35.23
C GLU A 113 -32.15 -29.13 35.58
N THR A 114 -33.06 -28.58 34.78
CA THR A 114 -34.51 -28.81 34.94
C THR A 114 -34.88 -30.28 34.72
N HIS A 115 -34.37 -30.91 33.66
CA HIS A 115 -34.58 -32.34 33.41
C HIS A 115 -34.02 -33.20 34.54
N LYS A 116 -32.81 -32.89 35.01
CA LYS A 116 -32.15 -33.61 36.11
C LYS A 116 -32.96 -33.50 37.40
N LYS A 117 -33.46 -32.31 37.74
CA LYS A 117 -34.31 -32.09 38.91
C LYS A 117 -35.62 -32.87 38.79
N ASN A 118 -36.29 -32.79 37.64
CA ASN A 118 -37.54 -33.51 37.38
C ASN A 118 -37.35 -35.04 37.45
N ALA A 119 -36.24 -35.55 36.91
CA ALA A 119 -35.91 -36.97 37.00
C ALA A 119 -35.70 -37.39 38.45
N LEU A 120 -34.93 -36.62 39.22
CA LEU A 120 -34.70 -36.89 40.64
C LEU A 120 -36.01 -36.90 41.44
N GLU A 121 -36.88 -35.92 41.22
CA GLU A 121 -38.20 -35.86 41.87
C GLU A 121 -39.06 -37.08 41.53
N ARG A 122 -39.03 -37.55 40.27
CA ARG A 122 -39.73 -38.79 39.86
C ARG A 122 -39.16 -40.01 40.57
N TYR A 123 -37.83 -40.15 40.65
CA TYR A 123 -37.19 -41.25 41.38
C TYR A 123 -37.53 -41.22 42.87
N THR A 124 -37.49 -40.05 43.50
CA THR A 124 -37.85 -39.89 44.92
C THR A 124 -39.31 -40.25 45.18
N LYS A 125 -40.23 -39.81 44.31
CA LYS A 125 -41.66 -40.17 44.42
C LYS A 125 -41.87 -41.68 44.25
N MET A 126 -41.29 -42.28 43.22
CA MET A 126 -41.38 -43.72 42.97
C MET A 126 -40.83 -44.53 44.15
N ASN A 127 -39.70 -44.12 44.73
CA ASN A 127 -39.15 -44.78 45.92
C ASN A 127 -40.04 -44.64 47.14
N MET A 128 -40.69 -43.49 47.32
CA MET A 128 -41.65 -43.27 48.41
C MET A 128 -42.88 -44.17 48.25
N GLU A 129 -43.46 -44.24 47.05
CA GLU A 129 -44.59 -45.12 46.74
C GLU A 129 -44.25 -46.60 46.95
N LEU A 130 -43.06 -47.04 46.47
CA LEU A 130 -42.56 -48.39 46.71
C LEU A 130 -42.36 -48.68 48.20
N HIS A 131 -41.85 -47.72 48.98
CA HIS A 131 -41.68 -47.88 50.42
C HIS A 131 -43.03 -48.00 51.13
N GLN A 132 -44.00 -47.14 50.80
CA GLN A 132 -45.36 -47.19 51.35
C GLN A 132 -46.03 -48.54 51.04
N THR A 133 -45.97 -48.98 49.79
CA THR A 133 -46.54 -50.27 49.36
C THR A 133 -45.94 -51.44 50.15
N ARG A 134 -44.61 -51.45 50.37
CA ARG A 134 -43.94 -52.48 51.19
C ARG A 134 -44.39 -52.44 52.66
N LEU A 135 -44.60 -51.26 53.23
CA LEU A 135 -45.09 -51.11 54.60
C LEU A 135 -46.53 -51.62 54.74
N GLU A 136 -47.40 -51.34 53.78
CA GLU A 136 -48.78 -51.83 53.74
C GLU A 136 -48.83 -53.37 53.64
N LEU A 137 -48.04 -53.96 52.74
CA LEU A 137 -47.92 -55.43 52.64
C LEU A 137 -47.42 -56.07 53.94
N LYS A 138 -46.44 -55.45 54.61
CA LYS A 138 -45.92 -55.95 55.90
C LYS A 138 -46.99 -55.86 57.01
N LYS A 139 -47.78 -54.79 57.06
CA LYS A 139 -48.89 -54.67 58.02
C LYS A 139 -50.00 -55.69 57.74
N GLY A 140 -50.30 -55.95 56.47
CA GLY A 140 -51.25 -56.99 56.06
C GLY A 140 -50.80 -58.40 56.45
N SER A 141 -49.51 -58.70 56.32
CA SER A 141 -48.91 -59.99 56.70
C SER A 141 -48.80 -60.25 58.21
N ILE A 142 -48.86 -59.21 59.06
CA ILE A 142 -48.82 -59.34 60.53
C ILE A 142 -50.24 -59.48 61.13
N LYS A 143 -51.28 -59.17 60.34
CA LYS A 143 -52.69 -59.22 60.77
C LYS A 143 -53.43 -60.49 60.30
N SER A 144 -52.71 -61.42 59.66
CA SER A 144 -53.15 -62.80 59.36
C SER A 144 -52.41 -63.77 60.27
#